data_AF-A0A938UCZ0-F1
#
_entry.id   AF-A0A938UCZ0-F1
#
_cell.length_a   1.000
_cell.length_b   1.000
_cell.length_c   1.000
_cell.angle_alpha   90.00
_cell.angle_beta   90.00
_cell.angle_gamma   90.00
#
_symmetry.space_group_name_H-M   'P 1'
#
loop_
_entity.id
_entity.type
_entity.pdbx_description
1 polymer ?
#
loop_
_entity_poly.entity_id
_entity_poly.type
_entity_poly.pdbx_seq_one_letter_code
_entity_poly.pdbx_strand_id
1 'polypeptide(L)' 'MVRETHPDPSLAAALNARFIPVRLEGRSRMDLVQQWGVRGAPTTLVFNPEGKELHRFMGFLEPAEYLKELSKSA' A
#
# COMPACT_ATOMS: atom_id res chain seq x y z
N MET A 1 6.25 20.44 3.85
CA MET A 1 5.51 19.85 2.71
C MET A 1 5.34 18.37 2.98
N VAL A 2 4.12 17.85 2.91
CA VAL A 2 3.89 16.40 2.88
C VAL A 2 4.29 15.94 1.48
N ARG A 3 5.28 15.04 1.37
CA ARG A 3 5.61 14.39 0.10
C ARG A 3 4.61 13.25 -0.07
N GLU A 4 3.85 13.27 -1.16
CA GLU A 4 2.83 12.27 -1.43
C GLU A 4 3.24 11.40 -2.61
N THR A 5 3.27 10.09 -2.39
CA THR A 5 3.72 9.10 -3.37
C THR A 5 2.63 8.78 -4.40
N HIS A 6 1.39 8.55 -3.93
CA HIS A 6 0.27 8.05 -4.75
C HIS A 6 -0.23 8.99 -5.88
N PRO A 7 -0.14 10.34 -5.77
CA PRO A 7 -0.54 11.23 -6.86
C PRO A 7 0.40 11.21 -8.07
N ASP A 8 1.58 10.57 -7.98
CA ASP A 8 2.48 10.44 -9.13
C ASP A 8 1.77 9.72 -10.30
N PRO A 9 1.69 10.34 -11.50
CA PRO A 9 0.93 9.78 -12.61
C PRO A 9 1.42 8.40 -13.07
N SER A 10 2.73 8.14 -13.00
CA SER A 10 3.32 6.87 -13.44
C SER A 10 2.98 5.75 -12.47
N LEU A 11 3.05 6.04 -11.16
CA LEU A 11 2.61 5.11 -10.13
C LEU A 11 1.11 4.83 -10.20
N ALA A 12 0.29 5.88 -10.37
CA ALA A 12 -1.17 5.73 -10.47
C ALA A 12 -1.56 4.83 -11.66
N ALA A 13 -0.95 5.05 -12.83
CA ALA A 13 -1.17 4.21 -14.01
C ALA A 13 -0.77 2.74 -13.76
N ALA A 14 0.39 2.51 -13.16
CA ALA A 14 0.87 1.16 -12.86
C ALA A 14 0.00 0.44 -11.82
N LEU A 15 -0.48 1.15 -10.79
CA LEU A 15 -1.42 0.62 -9.80
C LEU A 15 -2.73 0.21 -10.46
N ASN A 16 -3.35 1.10 -11.22
CA ASN A 16 -4.65 0.85 -11.85
C ASN A 16 -4.59 -0.25 -12.92
N ALA A 17 -3.42 -0.53 -13.49
CA ALA A 17 -3.25 -1.59 -14.48
C ALA A 17 -3.16 -3.00 -13.86
N ARG A 18 -2.75 -3.13 -12.59
CA ARG A 18 -2.35 -4.43 -11.99
C ARG A 18 -3.00 -4.72 -10.63
N PHE A 19 -3.52 -3.70 -9.97
CA PHE A 19 -4.02 -3.78 -8.59
C PHE A 19 -5.36 -3.06 -8.46
N ILE A 20 -6.06 -3.35 -7.38
CA ILE A 20 -7.21 -2.58 -6.91
C ILE A 20 -6.74 -1.75 -5.71
N PRO A 21 -6.37 -0.46 -5.89
CA PRO A 21 -5.88 0.36 -4.80
C PRO A 21 -7.01 0.71 -3.82
N VAL A 22 -6.77 0.47 -2.52
CA VAL A 22 -7.69 0.83 -1.44
C VAL A 22 -6.95 1.69 -0.44
N ARG A 23 -7.49 2.89 -0.17
CA ARG A 23 -6.98 3.77 0.88
C ARG A 23 -7.81 3.59 2.14
N LEU A 24 -7.14 3.27 3.24
CA LEU A 24 -7.76 3.10 4.55
C LEU A 24 -7.25 4.17 5.54
N GLU A 25 -8.16 4.96 6.09
CA GLU A 25 -7.85 5.88 7.20
C GLU A 25 -7.83 5.10 8.52
N GLY A 26 -6.66 4.56 8.88
CA GLY A 26 -6.50 3.61 9.98
C GLY A 26 -7.06 4.07 11.32
N ARG A 27 -6.94 5.36 11.69
CA ARG A 27 -7.47 5.90 12.97
C ARG A 27 -8.97 5.70 13.13
N SER A 28 -9.72 5.67 12.03
CA SER A 28 -11.16 5.41 12.03
C SER A 28 -11.53 3.93 12.02
N ARG A 29 -10.55 3.04 11.76
CA ARG A 29 -10.72 1.59 11.55
C ARG A 29 -9.65 0.80 12.31
N MET A 30 -9.58 1.03 13.62
CA MET A 30 -8.62 0.38 14.52
C MET A 30 -8.83 -1.12 14.64
N ASP A 31 -10.05 -1.61 14.40
CA ASP A 31 -10.39 -3.02 14.21
C ASP A 31 -9.51 -3.66 13.12
N LEU A 32 -9.45 -3.03 11.94
CA LEU A 32 -8.66 -3.54 10.81
C LEU A 32 -7.15 -3.38 11.05
N VAL A 33 -6.73 -2.28 11.67
CA VAL A 33 -5.32 -2.06 12.01
C VAL A 33 -4.81 -3.16 12.95
N GLN A 34 -5.60 -3.53 13.96
CA GLN A 34 -5.27 -4.63 14.86
C GLN A 34 -5.33 -5.98 14.15
N GLN A 35 -6.40 -6.24 13.37
CA GLN A 35 -6.58 -7.49 12.63
C GLN A 35 -5.41 -7.79 11.68
N TRP A 36 -4.89 -6.78 10.98
CA TRP A 36 -3.76 -6.92 10.05
C TRP A 36 -2.39 -6.68 10.67
N GLY A 37 -2.34 -6.45 11.99
CA GLY A 37 -1.08 -6.23 12.72
C GLY A 37 -0.27 -5.06 12.19
N VAL A 38 -0.93 -3.97 11.80
CA VAL A 38 -0.29 -2.73 11.34
C VAL A 38 0.25 -1.99 12.57
N ARG A 39 1.57 -1.77 12.61
CA ARG A 39 2.28 -1.20 13.78
C ARG A 39 2.69 0.26 13.62
N GLY A 40 2.59 0.80 12.41
CA GLY A 40 2.98 2.17 12.09
C GLY A 40 2.37 2.61 10.76
N ALA A 41 2.23 3.92 10.58
CA ALA A 41 1.78 4.52 9.33
C ALA A 41 2.92 5.29 8.65
N PRO A 42 2.96 5.35 7.31
CA PRO A 42 2.13 4.56 6.39
C PRO A 42 2.57 3.08 6.36
N THR A 43 1.64 2.17 6.06
CA THR A 43 1.91 0.76 5.77
C THR A 43 1.08 0.36 4.55
N THR A 44 1.71 -0.31 3.59
CA THR A 44 1.03 -0.91 2.45
C THR A 44 1.02 -2.42 2.62
N LEU A 45 -0.15 -3.02 2.43
CA LEU A 45 -0.38 -4.45 2.40
C LEU A 45 -0.87 -4.83 1.00
N VAL A 46 -0.37 -5.93 0.45
CA VAL A 46 -0.83 -6.48 -0.82
C VAL A 46 -1.44 -7.84 -0.58
N PHE A 47 -2.64 -8.05 -1.10
CA PHE A 47 -3.38 -9.31 -0.98
C PHE A 47 -3.61 -9.94 -2.34
N ASN A 48 -3.74 -11.26 -2.38
CA ASN A 48 -4.28 -11.98 -3.54
C ASN A 48 -5.83 -11.93 -3.54
N PRO A 49 -6.50 -12.38 -4.62
CA PRO A 49 -7.96 -12.40 -4.69
C PRO A 49 -8.64 -13.24 -3.59
N GLU A 50 -7.95 -14.23 -3.03
CA GLU A 50 -8.42 -15.09 -1.94
C GLU A 50 -8.24 -14.44 -0.55
N GLY A 51 -7.68 -13.24 -0.47
CA GLY A 51 -7.48 -12.49 0.78
C GLY A 51 -6.22 -12.86 1.57
N LYS A 52 -5.31 -13.65 0.99
CA LYS A 52 -3.99 -13.95 1.56
C LYS A 52 -3.04 -12.77 1.33
N GLU A 53 -2.38 -12.31 2.40
CA GLU A 53 -1.32 -11.31 2.31
C GLU A 53 -0.11 -11.88 1.54
N LEU A 54 0.27 -11.21 0.45
CA LEU A 54 1.41 -11.56 -0.41
C LEU A 54 2.65 -10.75 -0.06
N HIS A 55 2.49 -9.49 0.33
CA HIS A 55 3.61 -8.59 0.64
C HIS A 55 3.19 -7.47 1.58
N ARG A 56 4.16 -6.94 2.32
CA ARG A 56 4.01 -5.73 3.13
C ARG A 56 5.26 -4.88 3.15
N PHE A 57 5.07 -3.58 3.23
CA PHE A 57 6.15 -2.63 3.48
C PHE A 57 5.64 -1.43 4.30
N MET A 58 6.52 -0.89 5.14
CA MET A 58 6.21 0.16 6.11
C MET A 58 7.06 1.39 5.83
N GLY A 59 6.50 2.56 6.14
CA GLY A 59 7.17 3.84 5.97
C GLY A 59 6.93 4.48 4.61
N PHE A 60 7.35 5.73 4.49
CA PHE A 60 7.27 6.49 3.25
C PHE A 60 8.28 5.96 2.23
N LEU A 61 7.86 5.85 0.97
CA LEU A 61 8.69 5.51 -0.17
C LEU A 61 8.44 6.51 -1.30
N GLU A 62 9.48 6.88 -2.04
CA GLU A 62 9.31 7.64 -3.28
C GLU A 62 8.62 6.78 -4.36
N PRO A 63 7.98 7.36 -5.39
CA PRO A 63 7.20 6.61 -6.37
C PRO A 63 7.94 5.43 -7.03
N ALA A 64 9.22 5.63 -7.39
CA ALA A 64 10.05 4.58 -7.99
C ALA A 64 10.34 3.43 -7.02
N GLU A 65 10.60 3.73 -5.74
CA GLU A 65 10.84 2.72 -4.71
C GLU A 65 9.55 1.96 -4.37
N TYR A 66 8.42 2.67 -4.33
CA TYR A 66 7.09 2.08 -4.14
C TYR A 66 6.78 1.05 -5.23
N LEU A 67 7.00 1.40 -6.51
CA LEU A 67 6.83 0.47 -7.63
C LEU A 67 7.74 -0.75 -7.51
N LYS A 68 8.98 -0.56 -7.07
CA LYS A 68 9.92 -1.65 -6.83
C LYS A 68 9.41 -2.59 -5.74
N GLU A 69 8.87 -2.07 -4.63
CA GLU A 69 8.25 -2.92 -3.61
C GLU A 69 7.01 -3.67 -4.13
N LEU A 70 6.15 -3.02 -4.91
CA LEU A 70 4.99 -3.69 -5.52
C LEU A 70 5.39 -4.84 -6.47
N SER A 71 6.52 -4.73 -7.15
CA SER A 71 6.97 -5.81 -8.04
C SER A 71 7.32 -7.11 -7.32
N LYS A 72 7.55 -7.07 -6.00
CA LYS A 72 7.85 -8.24 -5.16
C LYS A 72 6.61 -9.02 -4.73
N SER A 73 5.42 -8.46 -4.93
CA SER A 73 4.15 -9.10 -4.58
C SER A 73 3.50 -9.84 -5.75
N ALA A 74 4.17 -9.90 -6.90
CA ALA A 74 3.69 -10.52 -8.14
C ALA A 74 4.26 -11.93 -8.32
#